data_AF-A0A7Y2UQ88-F1
#
_entry.id   AF-A0A7Y2UQ88-F1
#
_cell.length_a   1.000
_cell.length_b   1.000
_cell.length_c   1.000
_cell.angle_alpha   90.00
_cell.angle_beta   90.00
_cell.angle_gamma   90.00
#
_symmetry.space_group_name_H-M   'P 1'
#
loop_
_entity.id
_entity.type
_entity.pdbx_description
1 polymer ?
#
loop_
_entity_poly.entity_id
_entity_poly.type
_entity_poly.pdbx_seq_one_letter_code
_entity_poly.pdbx_strand_id
1 'polypeptide(L)'
;VINRQFGSDFTTQLSDLETGTWQGPIRSGYGIHLVLIDERVESRDPDLAEIRPMVEREYELIMRKELKERIYANLREKYTVVIEPDTSTES
;
A
#
# COMPACT_ATOMS: atom_id res chain seq x y z
N VAL A 1 4.55 2.62 6.98
CA VAL A 1 5.39 3.37 6.02
C VAL A 1 6.80 2.81 5.93
N ILE A 2 7.48 2.59 7.07
CA ILE A 2 8.87 2.08 7.14
C ILE A 2 9.04 0.74 6.41
N ASN A 3 8.13 -0.22 6.61
CA ASN A 3 8.19 -1.53 5.94
C ASN A 3 8.24 -1.43 4.39
N ARG A 4 7.45 -0.54 3.78
CA ARG A 4 7.45 -0.37 2.31
C ARG A 4 8.77 0.20 1.78
N GLN A 5 9.48 0.96 2.61
CA GLN A 5 10.73 1.60 2.22
C GLN A 5 11.93 0.69 2.52
N PHE A 6 12.03 0.11 3.71
CA PHE A 6 13.23 -0.60 4.17
C PHE A 6 13.10 -2.13 4.21
N GLY A 7 11.88 -2.65 4.02
CA GLY A 7 11.58 -4.08 4.03
C GLY A 7 11.17 -4.63 5.40
N SER A 8 10.68 -5.87 5.37
CA SER A 8 10.19 -6.59 6.54
C SER A 8 11.28 -6.88 7.55
N ASP A 9 12.45 -7.31 7.07
CA ASP A 9 13.56 -7.74 7.92
C ASP A 9 14.11 -6.57 8.73
N PHE A 10 14.22 -5.40 8.11
CA PHE A 10 14.59 -4.17 8.80
C PHE A 10 13.56 -3.81 9.87
N THR A 11 12.27 -3.81 9.51
CA THR A 11 11.19 -3.41 10.42
C THR A 11 11.09 -4.37 11.62
N THR A 12 11.30 -5.66 11.40
CA THR A 12 11.28 -6.69 12.47
C THR A 12 12.41 -6.46 13.47
N GLN A 13 13.62 -6.13 12.99
CA GLN A 13 14.75 -5.81 13.88
C GLN A 13 14.47 -4.57 14.75
N LEU A 14 13.65 -3.61 14.30
CA LEU A 14 13.33 -2.41 15.08
C LEU A 14 12.47 -2.70 16.32
N SER A 15 11.66 -3.77 16.29
CA SER A 15 10.75 -4.12 17.38
C SER A 15 11.51 -4.40 18.69
N ASP A 16 12.72 -4.93 18.59
CA ASP A 16 13.54 -5.34 19.74
C ASP A 16 14.48 -4.23 20.25
N LEU A 17 14.57 -3.10 19.55
CA LEU A 17 15.50 -2.01 19.89
C LEU A 17 14.99 -1.13 21.03
N GLU A 18 15.89 -0.68 21.89
CA GLU A 18 15.55 0.26 22.97
C GLU A 18 15.30 1.69 22.42
N THR A 19 14.42 2.45 23.05
CA THR A 19 14.24 3.88 22.74
C THR A 19 15.35 4.73 23.37
N GLY A 20 15.74 5.82 22.73
CA GLY A 20 16.71 6.77 23.26
C GLY A 20 18.19 6.42 23.08
N THR A 21 18.49 5.24 22.50
CA THR A 21 19.87 4.79 22.27
C THR A 21 20.12 4.48 20.80
N TRP A 22 21.24 4.98 20.26
CA TRP A 22 21.73 4.63 18.92
C TRP A 22 22.10 3.15 18.86
N GLN A 23 21.50 2.43 17.92
CA GLN A 23 21.67 0.99 17.76
C GLN A 23 21.99 0.62 16.32
N GLY A 24 22.88 -0.36 16.15
CA GLY A 24 23.30 -0.89 14.87
C GLY A 24 24.52 -1.80 15.01
N PRO A 25 24.91 -2.50 13.93
CA PRO A 25 24.42 -2.35 12.56
C PRO A 25 23.08 -3.05 12.27
N ILE A 26 22.09 -2.32 11.72
CA ILE A 26 20.81 -2.89 11.27
C ILE A 26 20.80 -2.98 9.74
N ARG A 27 20.49 -4.16 9.20
CA ARG A 27 20.47 -4.38 7.75
C ARG A 27 19.11 -4.09 7.14
N SER A 28 19.10 -3.42 5.99
CA SER A 28 17.96 -3.27 5.10
C SER A 28 18.34 -3.62 3.66
N GLY A 29 17.36 -3.62 2.75
CA GLY A 29 17.62 -3.80 1.31
C GLY A 29 18.56 -2.74 0.70
N TYR A 30 18.79 -1.62 1.39
CA TYR A 30 19.71 -0.55 0.96
C TYR A 30 21.11 -0.62 1.60
N GLY A 31 21.36 -1.54 2.52
CA GLY A 31 22.66 -1.67 3.21
C GLY A 31 22.53 -1.64 4.74
N ILE A 32 23.54 -1.06 5.40
CA ILE A 32 23.64 -1.04 6.87
C ILE A 32 23.26 0.34 7.40
N HIS A 33 22.44 0.37 8.45
CA HIS A 33 21.91 1.58 9.09
C HIS A 33 22.27 1.60 10.59
N LEU A 34 22.47 2.80 11.11
CA LEU A 34 22.45 3.11 12.54
C LEU A 34 21.11 3.79 12.84
N VAL A 35 20.38 3.29 13.83
CA VAL A 35 19.00 3.70 14.11
C VAL A 35 18.91 4.25 15.53
N LEU A 36 18.23 5.38 15.69
CA LEU A 36 17.79 5.91 16.98
C LEU A 36 16.27 5.90 16.98
N ILE A 37 15.66 5.22 17.94
CA ILE A 37 14.21 5.28 18.16
C ILE A 37 13.97 6.34 19.22
N ASP A 38 13.45 7.49 18.81
CA ASP A 38 13.14 8.61 19.72
C ASP A 38 11.93 8.27 20.61
N GLU A 39 10.82 7.88 19.97
CA GLU A 39 9.59 7.50 20.66
C GLU A 39 9.00 6.22 20.05
N ARG A 40 8.40 5.38 20.90
CA ARG A 40 7.62 4.21 20.49
C ARG A 40 6.19 4.38 20.97
N VAL A 41 5.28 4.63 20.04
CA VAL A 41 3.84 4.67 20.30
C VAL A 41 3.26 3.29 20.03
N GLU A 42 2.63 2.69 21.04
CA GLU A 42 1.91 1.42 20.85
C GLU A 42 0.75 1.61 19.86
N SER A 43 0.59 0.63 18.99
CA SER A 43 -0.58 0.57 18.12
C SER A 43 -1.81 0.36 18.99
N ARG A 44 -2.72 1.34 18.99
CA ARG A 44 -4.08 1.16 19.49
C ARG A 44 -5.05 1.07 18.32
N ASP A 45 -6.09 0.28 18.49
CA ASP A 45 -7.25 0.35 17.60
C ASP A 45 -7.94 1.71 17.86
N PRO A 46 -7.98 2.61 16.86
CA PRO A 46 -8.69 3.86 17.02
C PRO A 46 -10.20 3.60 17.08
N ASP A 47 -10.91 4.42 17.83
CA ASP A 47 -12.37 4.37 17.83
C ASP A 47 -12.88 4.71 16.43
N LEU A 48 -13.96 4.06 15.99
CA LEU A 48 -14.53 4.34 14.67
C LEU A 48 -14.86 5.84 14.51
N ALA A 49 -15.24 6.52 15.60
CA ALA A 49 -15.48 7.97 15.58
C ALA A 49 -14.24 8.78 15.19
N GLU A 50 -13.05 8.35 15.57
CA GLU A 50 -11.78 9.03 15.29
C GLU A 50 -11.36 8.91 13.82
N ILE A 51 -11.66 7.75 13.20
CA ILE A 51 -11.23 7.45 11.82
C ILE A 51 -12.37 7.41 10.81
N ARG A 52 -13.60 7.75 11.20
CA ARG A 52 -14.80 7.73 10.33
C ARG A 52 -14.58 8.44 8.99
N PRO A 53 -14.01 9.65 8.92
CA PRO A 53 -13.80 10.33 7.63
C PRO A 53 -12.86 9.56 6.68
N MET A 54 -11.86 8.87 7.23
CA MET A 54 -10.93 8.06 6.46
C MET A 54 -11.61 6.79 5.95
N VAL A 55 -12.38 6.13 6.81
CA VAL A 55 -13.14 4.92 6.47
C VAL A 55 -14.18 5.22 5.39
N GLU A 56 -14.93 6.32 5.51
CA GLU A 56 -15.93 6.73 4.52
C GLU A 56 -15.29 6.99 3.15
N ARG A 57 -14.18 7.74 3.11
CA ARG A 57 -13.43 7.98 1.87
C ARG A 57 -12.98 6.66 1.22
N GLU A 58 -12.40 5.76 1.99
CA GLU A 58 -11.90 4.49 1.47
C GLU A 58 -13.05 3.60 0.99
N TYR A 59 -14.16 3.58 1.73
CA TYR A 59 -15.37 2.86 1.36
C TYR A 59 -15.94 3.36 0.03
N GLU A 60 -16.03 4.68 -0.17
CA GLU A 60 -16.46 5.25 -1.45
C GLU A 60 -15.54 4.89 -2.63
N LEU A 61 -14.23 4.76 -2.39
CA LEU A 61 -13.27 4.34 -3.41
C LEU A 61 -13.50 2.88 -3.80
N ILE A 62 -13.69 1.99 -2.82
CA ILE A 62 -13.99 0.58 -3.03
C ILE A 62 -15.31 0.44 -3.81
N MET A 63 -16.37 1.10 -3.35
CA MET A 63 -17.69 1.06 -3.99
C MET A 63 -17.65 1.54 -5.45
N ARG A 64 -16.90 2.62 -5.74
CA ARG A 64 -16.72 3.11 -7.12
C ARG A 64 -16.00 2.10 -8.00
N LYS A 65 -14.97 1.43 -7.46
CA LYS A 65 -14.23 0.40 -8.19
C LYS A 65 -15.13 -0.78 -8.54
N GLU A 66 -15.87 -1.30 -7.55
CA GLU A 66 -16.80 -2.42 -7.75
C GLU A 66 -17.91 -2.09 -8.74
N LEU A 67 -18.48 -0.89 -8.66
CA LEU A 67 -19.50 -0.45 -9.62
C LEU A 67 -18.95 -0.37 -11.04
N LYS A 68 -17.75 0.17 -11.22
CA LYS A 68 -17.09 0.26 -12.52
C LYS A 68 -16.84 -1.13 -13.11
N GLU A 69 -16.34 -2.07 -12.31
CA GLU A 69 -16.11 -3.45 -12.73
C GLU A 69 -17.41 -4.14 -13.14
N ARG A 70 -18.48 -3.95 -12.36
CA ARG A 70 -19.81 -4.49 -12.69
C ARG A 70 -20.37 -3.93 -13.98
N ILE A 71 -20.28 -2.62 -14.20
CA ILE A 71 -20.73 -1.98 -15.44
C ILE A 71 -19.91 -2.51 -16.62
N TYR A 72 -18.59 -2.57 -16.48
CA TYR A 72 -17.71 -3.11 -17.52
C TYR A 72 -18.07 -4.56 -17.87
N ALA A 73 -18.29 -5.43 -16.89
CA ALA A 73 -18.68 -6.82 -17.11
C ALA A 73 -19.99 -6.93 -17.89
N ASN A 74 -21.01 -6.14 -17.52
CA ASN A 74 -22.29 -6.10 -18.22
C ASN A 74 -22.16 -5.62 -19.68
N LEU A 75 -21.31 -4.63 -19.94
CA LEU A 75 -21.06 -4.16 -21.31
C LEU A 75 -20.31 -5.22 -22.13
N ARG A 76 -19.30 -5.86 -21.54
CA ARG A 76 -18.53 -6.92 -22.22
C ARG A 76 -19.40 -8.10 -22.62
N GLU A 77 -20.39 -8.46 -21.82
CA GLU A 77 -21.33 -9.54 -22.15
C GLU A 77 -22.24 -9.18 -23.34
N LYS A 78 -22.66 -7.92 -23.43
CA LYS A 78 -23.64 -7.48 -24.44
C LYS A 78 -23.03 -7.05 -25.77
N TYR A 79 -21.74 -6.71 -25.81
CA TYR A 79 -21.09 -6.14 -26.97
C TYR A 79 -19.90 -7.00 -27.42
N THR A 80 -19.87 -7.35 -28.71
CA THR A 80 -18.70 -7.97 -29.34
C THR A 80 -17.74 -6.87 -29.78
N VAL A 81 -16.57 -6.81 -29.14
CA VAL A 81 -15.49 -5.88 -29.51
C VAL A 81 -14.62 -6.55 -30.57
N VAL A 82 -14.57 -6.00 -31.77
CA VAL A 82 -13.66 -6.41 -32.84
C VAL A 82 -12.48 -5.44 -32.83
N ILE A 83 -11.27 -5.95 -32.58
CA ILE A 83 -10.03 -5.17 -32.69
C ILE A 83 -9.47 -5.48 -34.08
N GLU A 84 -9.49 -4.50 -34.98
CA GLU A 84 -8.82 -4.62 -36.26
C GLU A 84 -7.30 -4.50 -36.04
N PRO A 85 -6.49 -5.35 -36.69
CA PRO A 85 -5.04 -5.23 -36.61
C PRO A 85 -4.62 -3.89 -37.21
N ASP A 86 -3.71 -3.21 -36.53
CA ASP A 86 -3.10 -1.98 -37.02
C ASP A 86 -2.37 -2.28 -38.32
N THR A 87 -2.93 -1.86 -39.46
CA THR A 87 -2.27 -1.98 -40.78
C THR A 87 -1.17 -0.92 -40.94
N SER A 88 -0.54 -0.48 -39.84
CA SER A 88 0.72 0.26 -39.84
C SER A 88 1.92 -0.71 -39.86
N THR A 89 1.92 -1.63 -40.80
CA THR A 89 3.13 -2.30 -41.29
C THR A 89 2.88 -2.61 -42.76
N GLU A 90 3.04 -1.62 -43.62
CA GLU A 90 3.45 -1.85 -45.02
C GLU A 90 3.91 -0.55 -45.70
N SER A 91 5.16 -0.61 -46.18
CA SER A 91 5.91 0.29 -47.09
C SER A 91 6.77 1.39 -46.47
#